data_AF-A0AAW7QPC1-F1
#
_entry.id   AF-A0AAW7QPC1-F1
#
_cell.length_a   1.000
_cell.length_b   1.000
_cell.length_c   1.000
_cell.angle_alpha   90.00
_cell.angle_beta   90.00
_cell.angle_gamma   90.00
#
_symmetry.space_group_name_H-M   'P 1'
#
loop_
_entity.id
_entity.type
_entity.pdbx_description
1 polymer ?
#
loop_
_entity_poly.entity_id
_entity_poly.type
_entity_poly.pdbx_seq_one_letter_code
_entity_poly.pdbx_strand_id
1 'polypeptide(L)'
;MTQTDPPVYRADLFVNREKEIETVTKALENIARGDAEQVRTIVFRGERGLGKSWLALHLHRSAIHRSAIKEKASTRIPDYRIVSFLISLTPPPKELQVGEREWYITSNDISQIESGDERHYEHLLQELLAWIAKQLDIVRSPYASLRDLSAWLAQDLRKKLESEQDLIICLILDSVFEANRGFLDYLERYLLAAFAALPRVLIIMTGRGRPYLWKSPYLRLEREDQSLNPFSLEQVTKQIKNHFKNHLKDHLKNHHKIHS
;
A
#
# COMPACT_ATOMS: atom_id res chain seq x y z
N MET A 1 24.94 -10.81 15.47
CA MET A 1 24.70 -9.47 14.91
C MET A 1 23.30 -9.06 15.32
N THR A 2 23.17 -8.05 16.18
CA THR A 2 21.87 -7.55 16.65
C THR A 2 21.08 -7.03 15.45
N GLN A 3 19.96 -7.70 15.13
CA GLN A 3 18.96 -7.11 14.22
C GLN A 3 18.41 -5.87 14.92
N THR A 4 18.93 -4.71 14.56
CA THR A 4 18.29 -3.44 14.90
C THR A 4 16.97 -3.38 14.14
N ASP A 5 15.89 -3.12 14.87
CA ASP A 5 14.57 -2.86 14.28
C ASP A 5 14.70 -1.77 13.20
N PRO A 6 13.99 -1.88 12.07
CA PRO A 6 14.09 -0.88 11.01
C PRO A 6 13.63 0.50 11.54
N PRO A 7 14.22 1.60 11.05
CA PRO A 7 13.85 2.93 11.51
C PRO A 7 12.39 3.24 11.20
N VAL A 8 11.72 3.91 12.14
CA VAL A 8 10.34 4.39 12.00
C VAL A 8 10.23 5.32 10.79
N TYR A 9 9.19 5.10 9.98
CA TYR A 9 8.94 5.91 8.79
C TYR A 9 8.80 7.40 9.12
N ARG A 10 9.50 8.24 8.35
CA ARG A 10 9.49 9.70 8.46
C ARG A 10 9.40 10.33 7.07
N ALA A 11 8.29 11.00 6.78
CA ALA A 11 8.01 11.54 5.44
C ALA A 11 9.03 12.60 4.97
N ASP A 12 9.61 13.35 5.90
CA ASP A 12 10.67 14.34 5.67
C ASP A 12 12.04 13.70 5.32
N LEU A 13 12.22 12.42 5.65
CA LEU A 13 13.43 11.65 5.35
C LEU A 13 13.29 10.79 4.08
N PHE A 14 12.08 10.64 3.56
CA PHE A 14 11.84 9.90 2.32
C PHE A 14 12.29 10.74 1.11
N VAL A 15 13.34 10.30 0.42
CA VAL A 15 13.93 10.98 -0.74
C VAL A 15 14.37 9.96 -1.79
N ASN A 16 14.51 10.43 -3.04
CA ASN A 16 15.16 9.69 -4.12
C ASN A 16 14.34 8.49 -4.65
N ARG A 17 13.02 8.66 -4.70
CA ARG A 17 12.04 7.73 -5.29
C ARG A 17 11.00 8.46 -6.15
N GLU A 18 11.40 9.60 -6.71
CA GLU A 18 10.52 10.48 -7.49
C GLU A 18 9.99 9.77 -8.74
N LYS A 19 10.81 8.93 -9.38
CA LYS A 19 10.40 8.13 -10.55
C LYS A 19 9.29 7.15 -10.19
N GLU A 20 9.43 6.43 -9.08
CA GLU A 20 8.43 5.46 -8.63
C GLU A 20 7.12 6.15 -8.23
N ILE A 21 7.20 7.30 -7.57
CA ILE A 21 6.04 8.14 -7.26
C ILE A 21 5.37 8.62 -8.56
N GLU A 22 6.15 9.06 -9.54
CA GLU A 22 5.66 9.54 -10.83
C GLU A 22 4.94 8.42 -11.59
N THR A 23 5.48 7.20 -11.61
CA THR A 23 4.80 6.03 -12.20
C THR A 23 3.43 5.80 -11.59
N VAL A 24 3.33 5.79 -10.25
CA VAL A 24 2.05 5.62 -9.55
C VAL A 24 1.09 6.78 -9.86
N THR A 25 1.59 8.01 -9.87
CA THR A 25 0.78 9.21 -10.15
C THR A 25 0.22 9.18 -11.57
N LYS A 26 1.04 8.82 -12.57
CA LYS A 26 0.62 8.66 -13.96
C LYS A 26 -0.42 7.55 -14.12
N ALA A 27 -0.26 6.43 -13.41
CA ALA A 27 -1.27 5.37 -13.44
C ALA A 27 -2.62 5.86 -12.88
N LEU A 28 -2.62 6.56 -11.75
CA LEU A 28 -3.83 7.18 -11.18
C LEU A 28 -4.45 8.22 -12.12
N GLU A 29 -3.64 9.04 -12.79
CA GLU A 29 -4.08 10.02 -13.80
C GLU A 29 -4.70 9.36 -15.04
N ASN A 30 -4.10 8.27 -15.53
CA ASN A 30 -4.67 7.52 -16.65
C ASN A 30 -6.01 6.91 -16.23
N ILE A 31 -6.07 6.32 -15.02
CA ILE A 31 -7.31 5.80 -14.41
C ILE A 31 -8.40 6.86 -14.34
N ALA A 32 -8.06 8.04 -13.85
CA ALA A 32 -8.93 9.21 -13.83
C ALA A 32 -9.44 9.58 -15.23
N ARG A 33 -8.63 9.45 -16.28
CA ARG A 33 -9.04 9.81 -17.66
C ARG A 33 -9.87 8.74 -18.36
N GLY A 34 -9.94 7.52 -17.82
CA GLY A 34 -10.72 6.44 -18.42
C GLY A 34 -10.07 5.78 -19.66
N ASP A 35 -8.77 5.99 -19.88
CA ASP A 35 -7.97 5.33 -20.92
C ASP A 35 -8.17 3.79 -20.94
N ALA A 36 -8.28 3.17 -22.12
CA ALA A 36 -8.63 1.74 -22.22
C ALA A 36 -7.48 0.76 -21.91
N GLU A 37 -6.22 1.19 -22.06
CA GLU A 37 -5.00 0.36 -21.91
C GLU A 37 -4.24 0.70 -20.62
N GLN A 38 -4.93 0.74 -19.49
CA GLN A 38 -4.34 1.17 -18.22
C GLN A 38 -3.64 0.04 -17.48
N VAL A 39 -2.44 0.31 -16.98
CA VAL A 39 -1.82 -0.49 -15.93
C VAL A 39 -2.70 -0.41 -14.67
N ARG A 40 -3.25 -1.55 -14.25
CA ARG A 40 -4.07 -1.69 -13.03
C ARG A 40 -3.29 -2.24 -11.85
N THR A 41 -2.12 -2.82 -12.11
CA THR A 41 -1.25 -3.37 -11.08
C THR A 41 0.19 -2.89 -11.26
N ILE A 42 0.79 -2.28 -10.24
CA ILE A 42 2.21 -1.91 -10.23
C ILE A 42 2.91 -2.73 -9.16
N VAL A 43 4.02 -3.36 -9.51
CA VAL A 43 4.80 -4.21 -8.60
C VAL A 43 6.19 -3.63 -8.40
N PHE A 44 6.50 -3.19 -7.18
CA PHE A 44 7.82 -2.74 -6.77
C PHE A 44 8.63 -3.88 -6.15
N ARG A 45 9.71 -4.27 -6.82
CA ARG A 45 10.62 -5.32 -6.34
C ARG A 45 11.96 -4.74 -5.92
N GLY A 46 12.59 -5.36 -4.94
CA GLY A 46 13.96 -4.99 -4.60
C GLY A 46 14.45 -5.72 -3.36
N GLU A 47 15.76 -5.69 -3.15
CA GLU A 47 16.40 -6.30 -1.99
C GLU A 47 16.01 -5.62 -0.67
N ARG A 48 16.42 -6.23 0.44
CA ARG A 48 16.24 -5.65 1.78
C ARG A 48 16.92 -4.28 1.86
N GLY A 49 16.28 -3.31 2.51
CA GLY A 49 16.85 -1.99 2.74
C GLY A 49 16.67 -0.99 1.59
N LEU A 50 16.03 -1.37 0.48
CA LEU A 50 15.80 -0.45 -0.66
C LEU A 50 14.61 0.51 -0.50
N GLY A 51 13.98 0.52 0.67
CA GLY A 51 12.90 1.46 1.01
C GLY A 51 11.51 1.09 0.49
N LYS A 52 11.23 -0.19 0.20
CA LYS A 52 9.90 -0.67 -0.27
C LYS A 52 8.75 -0.28 0.66
N SER A 53 8.85 -0.67 1.93
CA SER A 53 7.82 -0.35 2.94
C SER A 53 7.70 1.15 3.19
N TRP A 54 8.82 1.88 3.13
CA TRP A 54 8.81 3.35 3.19
C TRP A 54 8.14 3.96 1.96
N LEU A 55 8.31 3.39 0.77
CA LEU A 55 7.61 3.81 -0.45
C LEU A 55 6.11 3.55 -0.33
N ALA A 56 5.69 2.36 0.12
CA ALA A 56 4.28 2.04 0.35
C ALA A 56 3.61 3.01 1.34
N LEU A 57 4.27 3.25 2.49
CA LEU A 57 3.83 4.23 3.47
C LEU A 57 3.82 5.67 2.93
N HIS A 58 4.83 6.04 2.15
CA HIS A 58 4.90 7.37 1.56
C HIS A 58 3.81 7.61 0.52
N LEU A 59 3.55 6.62 -0.33
CA LEU A 59 2.46 6.65 -1.30
C LEU A 59 1.13 6.87 -0.57
N HIS A 60 0.84 6.01 0.42
CA HIS A 60 -0.39 6.07 1.22
C HIS A 60 -0.54 7.38 2.00
N ARG A 61 0.44 7.75 2.84
CA ARG A 61 0.33 8.87 3.78
C ARG A 61 0.57 10.24 3.16
N SER A 62 1.18 10.33 1.99
CA SER A 62 1.69 11.61 1.49
C SER A 62 1.56 11.81 -0.01
N ALA A 63 2.04 10.90 -0.85
CA ALA A 63 2.13 11.16 -2.28
C ALA A 63 0.75 11.20 -2.93
N ILE A 64 -0.12 10.24 -2.61
CA ILE A 64 -1.48 10.16 -3.14
C ILE A 64 -2.33 11.35 -2.67
N HIS A 65 -2.10 11.84 -1.45
CA HIS A 65 -2.78 13.03 -0.94
C HIS A 65 -2.19 14.34 -1.48
N ARG A 66 -0.89 14.41 -1.80
CA ARG A 66 -0.26 15.62 -2.36
C ARG A 66 -0.49 15.80 -3.86
N SER A 67 -0.62 14.71 -4.64
CA SER A 67 -1.01 14.80 -6.05
C SER A 67 -2.44 15.34 -6.23
N ALA A 68 -3.30 15.18 -5.22
CA ALA A 68 -4.61 15.84 -5.17
C ALA A 68 -4.56 17.34 -4.78
N ILE A 69 -3.42 17.87 -4.27
CA ILE A 69 -3.34 19.20 -3.62
C ILE A 69 -2.32 20.16 -4.28
N LYS A 70 -1.37 19.72 -5.11
CA LYS A 70 -0.31 20.62 -5.62
C LYS A 70 -0.76 21.54 -6.77
N GLU A 71 -0.87 22.81 -6.43
CA GLU A 71 -1.22 23.99 -7.23
C GLU A 71 -0.17 24.45 -8.28
N LYS A 72 0.94 23.72 -8.49
CA LYS A 72 2.02 24.16 -9.40
C LYS A 72 2.62 23.00 -10.19
N ALA A 73 2.01 22.73 -11.35
CA ALA A 73 2.61 22.27 -12.62
C ALA A 73 1.58 21.44 -13.41
N SER A 74 0.90 22.07 -14.38
CA SER A 74 0.40 21.54 -15.67
C SER A 74 -0.39 20.22 -15.80
N THR A 75 -0.61 19.40 -14.76
CA THR A 75 -1.49 18.22 -14.84
C THR A 75 -2.26 18.12 -13.53
N ARG A 76 -3.37 18.85 -13.45
CA ARG A 76 -4.41 18.51 -12.47
C ARG A 76 -4.86 17.10 -12.81
N ILE A 77 -4.67 16.13 -11.90
CA ILE A 77 -5.67 15.06 -11.82
C ILE A 77 -6.99 15.84 -11.68
N PRO A 78 -8.02 15.63 -12.53
CA PRO A 78 -9.32 16.25 -12.32
C PRO A 78 -9.81 15.95 -10.89
N ASP A 79 -10.88 16.57 -10.40
CA ASP A 79 -11.39 16.46 -9.02
C ASP A 79 -11.77 15.01 -8.60
N TYR A 80 -10.81 14.07 -8.61
CA TYR A 80 -10.93 12.67 -8.33
C TYR A 80 -10.55 12.45 -6.88
N ARG A 81 -11.49 11.89 -6.14
CA ARG A 81 -11.29 11.47 -4.77
C ARG A 81 -10.57 10.13 -4.76
N ILE A 82 -9.29 10.13 -4.39
CA ILE A 82 -8.52 8.89 -4.22
C ILE A 82 -8.64 8.40 -2.77
N VAL A 83 -9.11 7.17 -2.60
CA VAL A 83 -9.13 6.46 -1.32
C VAL A 83 -8.09 5.35 -1.37
N SER A 84 -7.02 5.51 -0.59
CA SER A 84 -5.97 4.51 -0.46
C SER A 84 -6.14 3.62 0.77
N PHE A 85 -5.73 2.36 0.64
CA PHE A 85 -5.62 1.37 1.71
C PHE A 85 -4.20 0.80 1.71
N LEU A 86 -3.56 0.76 2.87
CA LEU A 86 -2.30 0.07 3.06
C LEU A 86 -2.54 -1.23 3.82
N ILE A 87 -2.14 -2.35 3.23
CA ILE A 87 -2.23 -3.70 3.79
C ILE A 87 -0.80 -4.24 3.87
N SER A 88 -0.23 -4.27 5.05
CA SER A 88 1.10 -4.83 5.28
C SER A 88 1.01 -6.30 5.69
N LEU A 89 1.64 -7.17 4.91
CA LEU A 89 1.80 -8.59 5.24
C LEU A 89 3.02 -8.84 6.15
N THR A 90 3.38 -7.82 6.93
CA THR A 90 4.33 -7.90 8.04
C THR A 90 3.85 -7.02 9.20
N PRO A 91 4.23 -7.35 10.46
CA PRO A 91 3.93 -6.55 11.64
C PRO A 91 4.45 -5.12 11.51
N PRO A 92 3.74 -4.14 12.12
CA PRO A 92 4.25 -2.80 12.17
C PRO A 92 5.52 -2.77 13.05
N PRO A 93 6.53 -1.95 12.72
CA PRO A 93 7.61 -1.64 13.65
C PRO A 93 7.05 -1.13 14.98
N LYS A 94 7.68 -1.50 16.11
CA LYS A 94 7.14 -1.24 17.48
C LYS A 94 6.76 0.22 17.74
N GLU A 95 7.50 1.16 17.17
CA GLU A 95 7.32 2.59 17.35
C GLU A 95 6.51 3.25 16.22
N LEU A 96 6.05 2.47 15.23
CA LEU A 96 5.22 2.99 14.15
C LEU A 96 3.80 3.22 14.65
N GLN A 97 3.37 4.47 14.64
CA GLN A 97 1.95 4.79 14.80
C GLN A 97 1.20 4.38 13.53
N VAL A 98 0.25 3.47 13.67
CA VAL A 98 -0.64 3.03 12.59
C VAL A 98 -1.57 4.19 12.20
N GLY A 99 -1.55 4.54 10.92
CA GLY A 99 -2.34 5.61 10.35
C GLY A 99 -3.76 5.16 9.98
N GLU A 100 -4.57 6.10 9.51
CA GLU A 100 -5.89 5.78 8.96
C GLU A 100 -5.75 4.89 7.72
N ARG A 101 -6.66 3.91 7.60
CA ARG A 101 -6.69 2.97 6.48
C ARG A 101 -5.37 2.21 6.28
N GLU A 102 -4.68 1.95 7.39
CA GLU A 102 -3.54 1.05 7.44
C GLU A 102 -3.91 -0.21 8.24
N TRP A 103 -3.61 -1.36 7.67
CA TRP A 103 -3.85 -2.66 8.26
C TRP A 103 -2.57 -3.49 8.22
N TYR A 104 -2.29 -4.18 9.31
CA TYR A 104 -1.08 -4.97 9.48
C TYR A 104 -1.45 -6.34 10.04
N ILE A 105 -0.81 -7.40 9.53
CA ILE A 105 -0.84 -8.68 10.22
C ILE A 105 0.02 -8.61 11.50
N THR A 106 -0.34 -9.36 12.53
CA THR A 106 0.43 -9.46 13.76
C THR A 106 1.52 -10.53 13.64
N SER A 107 2.47 -10.54 14.60
CA SER A 107 3.47 -11.60 14.67
C SER A 107 2.86 -12.98 14.92
N ASN A 108 1.72 -13.03 15.63
CA ASN A 108 0.96 -14.26 15.82
C ASN A 108 0.36 -14.73 14.49
N ASP A 109 -0.19 -13.81 13.69
CA ASP A 109 -0.75 -14.16 12.38
C ASP A 109 0.32 -14.70 11.45
N ILE A 110 1.56 -14.14 11.46
CA ILE A 110 2.67 -14.72 10.71
C ILE A 110 2.87 -16.19 11.08
N SER A 111 2.96 -16.52 12.37
CA SER A 111 3.21 -17.90 12.80
C SER A 111 2.10 -18.87 12.38
N GLN A 112 0.85 -18.42 12.40
CA GLN A 112 -0.30 -19.22 11.96
C GLN A 112 -0.36 -19.31 10.42
N ILE A 113 0.08 -18.25 9.73
CA ILE A 113 0.22 -18.24 8.28
C ILE A 113 1.32 -19.23 7.83
N GLU A 114 2.44 -19.25 8.53
CA GLU A 114 3.56 -20.15 8.25
C GLU A 114 3.24 -21.61 8.56
N SER A 115 2.38 -21.88 9.55
CA SER A 115 1.95 -23.23 9.91
C SER A 115 1.03 -23.87 8.86
N GLY A 116 0.46 -23.08 7.94
CA GLY A 116 -0.45 -23.60 6.93
C GLY A 116 -1.91 -23.68 7.38
N ASP A 117 -2.30 -23.04 8.50
CA ASP A 117 -3.67 -23.13 9.02
C ASP A 117 -4.66 -22.35 8.14
N GLU A 118 -5.33 -23.06 7.24
CA GLU A 118 -6.33 -22.46 6.33
C GLU A 118 -7.51 -21.82 7.08
N ARG A 119 -7.87 -22.30 8.29
CA ARG A 119 -8.93 -21.66 9.09
C ARG A 119 -8.49 -20.28 9.56
N HIS A 120 -7.22 -20.13 9.91
CA HIS A 120 -6.66 -18.84 10.25
C HIS A 120 -6.59 -17.92 9.02
N TYR A 121 -6.27 -18.44 7.83
CA TYR A 121 -6.30 -17.65 6.59
C TYR A 121 -7.69 -17.07 6.35
N GLU A 122 -8.72 -17.91 6.50
CA GLU A 122 -10.11 -17.48 6.30
C GLU A 122 -10.50 -16.41 7.31
N HIS A 123 -10.22 -16.64 8.59
CA HIS A 123 -10.52 -15.69 9.65
C HIS A 123 -9.86 -14.33 9.41
N LEU A 124 -8.56 -14.33 9.11
CA LEU A 124 -7.81 -13.10 8.86
C LEU A 124 -8.34 -12.33 7.64
N LEU A 125 -8.75 -13.04 6.58
CA LEU A 125 -9.38 -12.41 5.42
C LEU A 125 -10.79 -11.90 5.71
N GLN A 126 -11.56 -12.56 6.56
CA GLN A 126 -12.85 -12.04 7.02
C GLN A 126 -12.65 -10.71 7.76
N GLU A 127 -11.66 -10.63 8.66
CA GLU A 127 -11.31 -9.40 9.37
C GLU A 127 -10.86 -8.29 8.41
N LEU A 128 -9.96 -8.61 7.47
CA LEU A 128 -9.49 -7.66 6.48
C LEU A 128 -10.63 -7.13 5.61
N LEU A 129 -11.48 -8.02 5.10
CA LEU A 129 -12.62 -7.62 4.28
C LEU A 129 -13.60 -6.75 5.10
N ALA A 130 -13.89 -7.13 6.34
CA ALA A 130 -14.76 -6.36 7.23
C ALA A 130 -14.18 -4.97 7.51
N TRP A 131 -12.86 -4.89 7.73
CA TRP A 131 -12.15 -3.63 7.90
C TRP A 131 -12.27 -2.76 6.63
N ILE A 132 -12.01 -3.29 5.43
CA ILE A 132 -12.16 -2.54 4.16
C ILE A 132 -13.59 -2.01 4.01
N ALA A 133 -14.61 -2.85 4.25
CA ALA A 133 -16.00 -2.44 4.14
C ALA A 133 -16.34 -1.30 5.11
N LYS A 134 -15.90 -1.40 6.37
CA LYS A 134 -16.08 -0.33 7.35
C LYS A 134 -15.45 0.98 6.89
N GLN A 135 -14.25 0.95 6.31
CA GLN A 135 -13.59 2.17 5.82
C GLN A 135 -14.27 2.77 4.58
N LEU A 136 -15.04 1.97 3.84
CA LEU A 136 -15.81 2.40 2.67
C LEU A 136 -17.27 2.73 2.98
N ASP A 137 -17.67 2.63 4.25
CA ASP A 137 -19.05 2.78 4.71
C ASP A 137 -20.03 1.79 4.03
N ILE A 138 -19.56 0.56 3.81
CA ILE A 138 -20.34 -0.54 3.23
C ILE A 138 -20.87 -1.41 4.38
N VAL A 139 -22.20 -1.48 4.50
CA VAL A 139 -22.89 -2.29 5.52
C VAL A 139 -22.73 -3.78 5.20
N ARG A 140 -22.48 -4.59 6.23
CA ARG A 140 -22.35 -6.05 6.08
C ARG A 140 -23.11 -6.83 7.13
N SER A 141 -23.48 -8.05 6.76
CA SER A 141 -23.94 -9.06 7.71
C SER A 141 -22.75 -9.71 8.42
N PRO A 142 -22.75 -9.80 9.77
CA PRO A 142 -21.63 -10.32 10.54
C PRO A 142 -21.45 -11.84 10.45
N TYR A 143 -22.41 -12.57 9.86
CA TYR A 143 -22.43 -14.05 9.86
C TYR A 143 -22.21 -14.68 8.48
N ALA A 144 -21.78 -13.89 7.49
CA ALA A 144 -21.61 -14.39 6.13
C ALA A 144 -20.29 -15.15 5.93
N SER A 145 -20.30 -16.11 5.01
CA SER A 145 -19.08 -16.86 4.65
C SER A 145 -18.04 -15.93 4.03
N LEU A 146 -16.74 -16.30 4.06
CA LEU A 146 -15.68 -15.52 3.43
C LEU A 146 -15.98 -15.24 1.94
N ARG A 147 -16.52 -16.24 1.25
CA ARG A 147 -16.91 -16.13 -0.16
C ARG A 147 -18.02 -15.08 -0.36
N ASP A 148 -19.04 -15.10 0.49
CA ASP A 148 -20.16 -14.15 0.40
C ASP A 148 -19.68 -12.73 0.75
N LEU A 149 -18.86 -12.58 1.79
CA LEU A 149 -18.26 -11.30 2.18
C LEU A 149 -17.42 -10.69 1.05
N SER A 150 -16.63 -11.51 0.36
CA SER A 150 -15.86 -11.11 -0.81
C SER A 150 -16.76 -10.66 -1.97
N ALA A 151 -17.76 -11.48 -2.33
CA ALA A 151 -18.67 -11.19 -3.44
C ALA A 151 -19.49 -9.93 -3.19
N TRP A 152 -20.05 -9.77 -1.99
CA TRP A 152 -20.83 -8.58 -1.61
C TRP A 152 -19.97 -7.33 -1.58
N LEU A 153 -18.75 -7.39 -1.03
CA LEU A 153 -17.84 -6.25 -1.07
C LEU A 153 -17.56 -5.78 -2.49
N ALA A 154 -17.26 -6.73 -3.39
CA ALA A 154 -16.96 -6.42 -4.77
C ALA A 154 -18.18 -5.79 -5.47
N GLN A 155 -19.38 -6.34 -5.21
CA GLN A 155 -20.62 -5.81 -5.77
C GLN A 155 -20.95 -4.41 -5.24
N ASP A 156 -20.83 -4.17 -3.95
CA ASP A 156 -21.15 -2.88 -3.34
C ASP A 156 -20.11 -1.82 -3.67
N LEU A 157 -18.83 -2.19 -3.70
CA LEU A 157 -17.79 -1.30 -4.20
C LEU A 157 -18.02 -0.95 -5.67
N ARG A 158 -18.42 -1.91 -6.51
CA ARG A 158 -18.78 -1.64 -7.90
C ARG A 158 -19.91 -0.60 -8.00
N LYS A 159 -21.01 -0.79 -7.27
CA LYS A 159 -22.13 0.16 -7.23
C LYS A 159 -21.66 1.54 -6.77
N LYS A 160 -20.83 1.60 -5.73
CA LYS A 160 -20.26 2.85 -5.21
C LYS A 160 -19.41 3.56 -6.26
N LEU A 161 -18.55 2.82 -6.96
CA LEU A 161 -17.76 3.36 -8.06
C LEU A 161 -18.65 3.84 -9.21
N GLU A 162 -19.74 3.13 -9.53
CA GLU A 162 -20.69 3.56 -10.56
C GLU A 162 -21.43 4.84 -10.16
N SER A 163 -21.78 5.01 -8.88
CA SER A 163 -22.44 6.22 -8.36
C SER A 163 -21.49 7.41 -8.15
N GLU A 164 -20.25 7.15 -7.74
CA GLU A 164 -19.22 8.17 -7.48
C GLU A 164 -18.19 8.10 -8.62
N GLN A 165 -18.47 8.80 -9.71
CA GLN A 165 -17.65 8.72 -10.94
C GLN A 165 -16.21 9.21 -10.74
N ASP A 166 -16.01 10.06 -9.74
CA ASP A 166 -14.75 10.66 -9.31
C ASP A 166 -13.98 9.82 -8.27
N LEU A 167 -14.54 8.70 -7.81
CA LEU A 167 -13.89 7.84 -6.83
C LEU A 167 -12.87 6.90 -7.48
N ILE A 168 -11.64 6.92 -6.97
CA ILE A 168 -10.58 5.97 -7.30
C ILE A 168 -10.14 5.22 -6.05
N ILE A 169 -10.01 3.91 -6.13
CA ILE A 169 -9.47 3.07 -5.04
C ILE A 169 -8.01 2.73 -5.33
N CYS A 170 -7.13 2.94 -4.36
CA CYS A 170 -5.74 2.52 -4.44
C CYS A 170 -5.43 1.50 -3.33
N LEU A 171 -5.23 0.24 -3.70
CA LEU A 171 -4.89 -0.84 -2.78
C LEU A 171 -3.38 -1.06 -2.78
N ILE A 172 -2.70 -0.75 -1.67
CA ILE A 172 -1.26 -0.91 -1.51
C ILE A 172 -1.01 -2.12 -0.62
N LEU A 173 -0.37 -3.15 -1.16
CA LEU A 173 0.06 -4.32 -0.43
C LEU A 173 1.57 -4.30 -0.23
N ASP A 174 2.01 -4.26 1.02
CA ASP A 174 3.42 -4.30 1.38
C ASP A 174 3.86 -5.73 1.75
N SER A 175 5.07 -6.09 1.32
CA SER A 175 5.68 -7.40 1.59
C SER A 175 4.91 -8.62 1.06
N VAL A 176 4.31 -8.49 -0.12
CA VAL A 176 3.50 -9.55 -0.76
C VAL A 176 4.32 -10.79 -1.06
N PHE A 177 5.53 -10.64 -1.59
CA PHE A 177 6.33 -11.79 -2.03
C PHE A 177 7.09 -12.49 -0.90
N GLU A 178 7.07 -11.91 0.29
CA GLU A 178 7.57 -12.54 1.51
C GLU A 178 6.52 -13.41 2.20
N ALA A 179 5.23 -13.27 1.88
CA ALA A 179 4.14 -14.00 2.52
C ALA A 179 4.05 -15.46 2.06
N ASN A 180 3.41 -16.30 2.90
CA ASN A 180 3.13 -17.69 2.58
C ASN A 180 2.28 -17.80 1.29
N ARG A 181 2.67 -18.69 0.38
CA ARG A 181 2.00 -18.85 -0.92
C ARG A 181 0.56 -19.34 -0.81
N GLY A 182 0.26 -20.22 0.16
CA GLY A 182 -1.12 -20.66 0.43
C GLY A 182 -1.99 -19.51 0.92
N PHE A 183 -1.45 -18.63 1.76
CA PHE A 183 -2.16 -17.41 2.15
C PHE A 183 -2.36 -16.46 0.96
N LEU A 184 -1.35 -16.30 0.09
CA LEU A 184 -1.49 -15.51 -1.13
C LEU A 184 -2.55 -16.07 -2.09
N ASP A 185 -2.71 -17.40 -2.18
CA ASP A 185 -3.80 -18.02 -2.95
C ASP A 185 -5.18 -17.56 -2.46
N TYR A 186 -5.36 -17.51 -1.14
CA TYR A 186 -6.59 -17.06 -0.49
C TYR A 186 -6.80 -15.54 -0.66
N LEU A 187 -5.76 -14.74 -0.43
CA LEU A 187 -5.78 -13.29 -0.62
C LEU A 187 -6.10 -12.91 -2.07
N GLU A 188 -5.52 -13.62 -3.04
CA GLU A 188 -5.84 -13.45 -4.45
C GLU A 188 -7.32 -13.76 -4.71
N ARG A 189 -7.77 -14.96 -4.30
CA ARG A 189 -9.11 -15.45 -4.59
C ARG A 189 -10.21 -14.56 -4.02
N TYR A 190 -10.05 -14.09 -2.79
CA TYR A 190 -11.12 -13.42 -2.04
C TYR A 190 -11.00 -11.91 -1.98
N LEU A 191 -9.85 -11.32 -2.35
CA LEU A 191 -9.71 -9.86 -2.37
C LEU A 191 -9.17 -9.37 -3.71
N LEU A 192 -7.97 -9.78 -4.10
CA LEU A 192 -7.25 -9.11 -5.20
C LEU A 192 -7.89 -9.36 -6.56
N ALA A 193 -8.33 -10.59 -6.85
CA ALA A 193 -8.96 -10.90 -8.12
C ALA A 193 -10.27 -10.11 -8.33
N ALA A 194 -11.05 -9.94 -7.26
CA ALA A 194 -12.27 -9.16 -7.28
C ALA A 194 -11.98 -7.66 -7.48
N PHE A 195 -11.03 -7.10 -6.73
CA PHE A 195 -10.66 -5.69 -6.83
C PHE A 195 -10.00 -5.35 -8.18
N ALA A 196 -9.14 -6.24 -8.70
CA ALA A 196 -8.47 -6.04 -9.98
C ALA A 196 -9.44 -6.01 -11.18
N ALA A 197 -10.59 -6.67 -11.06
CA ALA A 197 -11.62 -6.67 -12.09
C ALA A 197 -12.54 -5.42 -12.05
N LEU A 198 -12.43 -4.57 -11.03
CA LEU A 198 -13.26 -3.38 -10.89
C LEU A 198 -12.67 -2.18 -11.65
N PRO A 199 -13.51 -1.32 -12.23
CA PRO A 199 -13.03 -0.07 -12.81
C PRO A 199 -12.47 0.84 -11.71
N ARG A 200 -11.55 1.75 -12.08
CA ARG A 200 -11.02 2.76 -11.15
C ARG A 200 -10.36 2.19 -9.87
N VAL A 201 -9.83 0.98 -9.95
CA VAL A 201 -8.95 0.40 -8.93
C VAL A 201 -7.51 0.38 -9.44
N LEU A 202 -6.57 0.82 -8.60
CA LEU A 202 -5.14 0.61 -8.76
C LEU A 202 -4.65 -0.32 -7.64
N ILE A 203 -3.90 -1.35 -7.99
CA ILE A 203 -3.23 -2.22 -7.03
C ILE A 203 -1.73 -1.96 -7.09
N ILE A 204 -1.11 -1.72 -5.95
CA ILE A 204 0.33 -1.56 -5.81
C ILE A 204 0.82 -2.66 -4.91
N MET A 205 1.84 -3.41 -5.34
CA MET A 205 2.43 -4.48 -4.54
C MET A 205 3.91 -4.19 -4.33
N THR A 206 4.41 -4.46 -3.14
CA THR A 206 5.84 -4.48 -2.88
C THR A 206 6.27 -5.88 -2.44
N GLY A 207 7.53 -6.22 -2.68
CA GLY A 207 8.12 -7.39 -2.05
C GLY A 207 9.52 -7.70 -2.54
N ARG A 208 10.09 -8.77 -2.02
CA ARG A 208 11.41 -9.30 -2.41
C ARG A 208 11.32 -10.79 -2.73
N GLY A 209 12.36 -11.28 -3.41
CA GLY A 209 12.47 -12.69 -3.72
C GLY A 209 11.63 -13.11 -4.92
N ARG A 210 11.18 -14.38 -4.91
CA ARG A 210 10.51 -14.98 -6.05
C ARG A 210 9.08 -14.44 -6.17
N PRO A 211 8.67 -13.95 -7.35
CA PRO A 211 7.31 -13.51 -7.55
C PRO A 211 6.33 -14.66 -7.33
N TYR A 212 5.16 -14.30 -6.83
CA TYR A 212 4.01 -15.18 -6.83
C TYR A 212 3.40 -15.23 -8.25
N LEU A 213 2.96 -16.43 -8.66
CA LEU A 213 2.32 -16.66 -9.95
C LEU A 213 0.81 -16.44 -9.80
N TRP A 214 0.38 -15.19 -10.01
CA TRP A 214 -1.04 -14.82 -9.97
C TRP A 214 -1.86 -15.69 -10.94
N LYS A 215 -3.03 -16.14 -10.50
CA LYS A 215 -3.94 -16.96 -11.29
C LYS A 215 -4.88 -16.08 -12.13
N SER A 216 -5.34 -14.98 -11.55
CA SER A 216 -6.21 -13.98 -12.17
C SER A 216 -5.56 -13.35 -13.40
N PRO A 217 -6.26 -13.29 -14.55
CA PRO A 217 -5.75 -12.62 -15.74
C PRO A 217 -5.41 -11.14 -15.50
N TYR A 218 -6.24 -10.41 -14.74
CA TYR A 218 -6.04 -8.98 -14.46
C TYR A 218 -4.72 -8.71 -13.71
N LEU A 219 -4.34 -9.58 -12.78
CA LEU A 219 -3.08 -9.46 -12.03
C LEU A 219 -1.86 -9.95 -12.82
N ARG A 220 -2.07 -10.71 -13.90
CA ARG A 220 -1.00 -11.24 -14.76
C ARG A 220 -0.69 -10.35 -15.96
N LEU A 221 -1.71 -9.85 -16.64
CA LEU A 221 -1.60 -9.18 -17.93
C LEU A 221 -1.47 -7.66 -17.78
N GLU A 222 -2.23 -7.05 -16.87
CA GLU A 222 -2.30 -5.59 -16.70
C GLU A 222 -1.34 -5.10 -15.60
N ARG A 223 -0.10 -5.61 -15.67
CA ARG A 223 0.93 -5.43 -14.64
C ARG A 223 2.16 -4.73 -15.16
N GLU A 224 2.64 -3.75 -14.41
CA GLU A 224 3.95 -3.13 -14.59
C GLU A 224 4.90 -3.54 -13.45
N ASP A 225 6.02 -4.17 -13.79
CA ASP A 225 7.06 -4.50 -12.81
C ASP A 225 8.13 -3.41 -12.77
N GLN A 226 8.34 -2.84 -11.59
CA GLN A 226 9.35 -1.83 -11.29
C GLN A 226 10.40 -2.40 -10.35
N SER A 227 11.66 -2.45 -10.81
CA SER A 227 12.78 -2.82 -9.95
C SER A 227 13.32 -1.58 -9.24
N LEU A 228 13.30 -1.60 -7.91
CA LEU A 228 13.94 -0.58 -7.09
C LEU A 228 15.44 -0.78 -7.16
N ASN A 229 16.13 0.23 -7.68
CA ASN A 229 17.58 0.22 -7.71
C ASN A 229 18.17 0.52 -6.32
N PRO A 230 19.33 -0.07 -6.00
CA PRO A 230 20.14 0.37 -4.87
C PRO A 230 20.36 1.88 -4.89
N PHE A 231 20.39 2.50 -3.71
CA PHE A 231 20.69 3.92 -3.62
C PHE A 231 22.12 4.18 -4.11
N SER A 232 22.30 5.21 -4.95
CA SER A 232 23.64 5.68 -5.29
C SER A 232 24.31 6.32 -4.07
N LEU A 233 25.64 6.43 -4.08
CA LEU A 233 26.40 7.07 -3.00
C LEU A 233 25.92 8.51 -2.72
N GLU A 234 25.56 9.24 -3.77
CA GLU A 234 24.98 10.59 -3.65
C GLU A 234 23.63 10.56 -2.93
N GLN A 235 22.77 9.59 -3.26
CA GLN A 235 21.46 9.42 -2.66
C GLN A 235 21.56 9.06 -1.16
N VAL A 236 22.49 8.18 -0.81
CA VAL A 236 22.80 7.83 0.59
C VAL A 236 23.32 9.05 1.34
N THR A 237 24.25 9.81 0.74
CA THR A 237 24.78 11.04 1.33
C THR A 237 23.67 12.06 1.61
N LYS A 238 22.73 12.21 0.68
CA LYS A 238 21.57 13.10 0.84
C LYS A 238 20.63 12.64 1.96
N GLN A 239 20.37 11.33 2.08
CA GLN A 239 19.58 10.77 3.20
C GLN A 239 20.24 11.04 4.54
N ILE A 240 21.55 10.77 4.66
CA ILE A 240 22.32 11.01 5.89
C ILE A 240 22.30 12.51 6.26
N LYS A 241 22.57 13.40 5.30
CA LYS A 241 22.53 14.86 5.52
C LYS A 241 21.16 15.32 6.02
N ASN A 242 20.06 14.81 5.44
CA ASN A 242 18.70 15.16 5.88
C ASN A 242 18.42 14.64 7.29
N HIS A 243 18.85 13.42 7.61
CA HIS A 243 18.71 12.85 8.95
C HIS A 243 19.40 13.74 10.00
N PHE A 244 20.67 14.10 9.79
CA PHE A 244 21.40 14.98 10.71
C PHE A 244 20.79 16.40 10.82
N LYS A 245 20.37 16.98 9.70
CA LYS A 245 19.77 18.33 9.69
C LYS A 245 18.45 18.37 10.47
N ASN A 246 17.65 17.31 10.41
CA ASN A 246 16.40 17.22 11.15
C ASN A 246 16.66 16.92 12.63
N HIS A 247 17.64 16.07 12.96
CA HIS A 247 18.03 15.81 14.35
C HIS A 247 18.56 17.07 15.07
N LEU A 248 19.34 17.91 14.38
CA LEU A 248 19.80 19.20 14.90
C LEU A 248 18.64 20.18 15.15
N LYS A 249 17.65 20.22 14.26
CA LYS A 249 16.45 21.04 14.45
C LYS A 249 15.59 20.57 15.62
N ASP A 250 15.45 19.26 15.79
CA ASP A 250 14.68 18.67 16.89
C ASP A 250 15.36 18.94 18.25
N HIS A 251 16.70 18.88 18.32
CA HIS A 251 17.47 19.29 19.50
C HIS A 251 17.30 20.78 19.84
N LEU A 252 17.38 21.67 18.84
CA LEU A 252 17.23 23.12 19.04
C LEU A 252 15.82 23.51 19.51
N LYS A 253 14.78 22.82 19.01
CA LYS A 253 13.39 23.04 19.45
C LYS A 253 13.14 22.56 20.88
N ASN A 254 13.77 21.48 21.31
CA ASN A 254 13.62 20.98 22.68
C ASN A 254 14.33 21.87 23.71
N HIS A 255 15.43 22.54 23.35
CA HIS A 255 16.07 23.53 24.23
C HIS A 255 15.28 24.83 24.42
N HIS A 256 14.43 25.22 23.47
CA HIS A 256 13.56 26.41 23.60
C HIS A 256 12.30 26.17 24.44
N LYS A 257 11.90 24.91 24.69
CA LYS A 257 10.75 24.58 25.55
C LYS A 257 11.06 24.49 27.05
N ILE A 258 12.33 24.55 27.43
CA ILE A 258 12.77 24.45 28.84
C ILE A 258 12.88 25.85 29.49
N HIS A 259 12.69 26.93 28.71
CA HIS A 259 12.74 28.32 29.18
C HIS A 259 11.46 29.12 28.89
N SER A 260 10.30 28.45 28.85
CA SER A 260 8.97 29.08 28.77
C SER A 260 8.08 28.49 29.85
#